data_AF-A0A7W5DG78-F1
#
_entry.id   AF-A0A7W5DG78-F1
#
_cell.length_a   1.000
_cell.length_b   1.000
_cell.length_c   1.000
_cell.angle_alpha   90.00
_cell.angle_beta   90.00
_cell.angle_gamma   90.00
#
_symmetry.space_group_name_H-M   'P 1'
#
loop_
_entity.id
_entity.type
_entity.pdbx_description
1 polymer ?
#
loop_
_entity_poly.entity_id
_entity_poly.type
_entity_poly.pdbx_seq_one_letter_code
_entity_poly.pdbx_strand_id
1 'polypeptide(L)'
;MSLLHAAGGGSIRAIPLFGIFRARRRAHAVPARGLFLVNVKVGRGCSNKLSSGLAGAYVSAYVTAADADAATRLAIMKLTSKGFEFLGTQGPVSRIELEDWPQHIAQSWPEFIDELPQQGELAAAISKDTVFFGPFVGYERSA
;
A
#
# COMPACT_ATOMS: atom_id res chain seq x y z
N MET A 1 -10.65 39.76 -70.62
CA MET A 1 -9.71 39.15 -69.65
C MET A 1 -9.80 39.94 -68.35
N SER A 2 -10.04 39.23 -67.26
CA SER A 2 -9.61 39.47 -65.86
C SER A 2 -9.52 40.90 -65.32
N LEU A 3 -10.34 41.29 -64.33
CA LEU A 3 -10.19 41.13 -62.85
C LEU A 3 -10.00 42.57 -62.29
N LEU A 4 -10.46 43.02 -61.12
CA LEU A 4 -11.04 42.41 -59.93
C LEU A 4 -11.68 43.53 -59.09
N HIS A 5 -12.75 43.21 -58.37
CA HIS A 5 -13.38 44.01 -57.31
C HIS A 5 -13.25 43.23 -55.99
N ALA A 6 -13.32 43.94 -54.85
CA ALA A 6 -13.50 43.46 -53.47
C ALA A 6 -12.27 42.77 -52.80
N ALA A 7 -12.09 42.75 -51.47
CA ALA A 7 -12.56 43.47 -50.29
C ALA A 7 -11.84 42.86 -49.07
N GLY A 8 -11.76 43.62 -47.97
CA GLY A 8 -11.87 43.18 -46.56
C GLY A 8 -11.19 41.91 -46.03
N GLY A 9 -10.47 42.06 -44.90
CA GLY A 9 -10.12 40.93 -44.04
C GLY A 9 -9.20 41.32 -42.87
N GLY A 10 -9.79 41.75 -41.75
CA GLY A 10 -9.07 41.95 -40.49
C GLY A 10 -8.66 40.62 -39.85
N SER A 11 -7.56 40.64 -39.09
CA SER A 11 -7.20 39.54 -38.18
C SER A 11 -7.03 40.09 -36.77
N ILE A 12 -8.07 39.90 -35.97
CA ILE A 12 -8.07 40.11 -34.51
C ILE A 12 -7.28 38.95 -33.91
N ARG A 13 -6.09 39.23 -33.37
CA ARG A 13 -5.40 38.26 -32.52
C ARG A 13 -5.99 38.35 -31.11
N ALA A 14 -6.83 37.38 -30.79
CA ALA A 14 -7.26 37.09 -29.43
C ALA A 14 -6.03 36.73 -28.59
N ILE A 15 -5.79 37.46 -27.49
CA ILE A 15 -4.89 37.02 -26.42
C ILE A 15 -5.79 36.29 -25.42
N PRO A 16 -5.70 34.96 -25.29
CA PRO A 16 -6.46 34.27 -24.26
C PRO A 16 -5.85 34.65 -22.89
N LEU A 17 -6.67 35.27 -22.05
CA LEU A 17 -6.40 35.48 -20.63
C LEU A 17 -6.53 34.12 -19.93
N PHE A 18 -5.58 33.21 -20.18
CA PHE A 18 -5.52 31.93 -19.49
C PHE A 18 -5.20 32.17 -18.02
N GLY A 19 -6.06 31.60 -17.19
CA GLY A 19 -6.05 31.76 -15.75
C GLY A 19 -4.68 31.58 -15.14
N ILE A 20 -4.45 32.38 -14.11
CA ILE A 20 -3.42 32.19 -13.12
C ILE A 20 -3.70 30.83 -12.46
N PHE A 21 -3.24 29.75 -13.08
CA PHE A 21 -3.07 28.48 -12.41
C PHE A 21 -1.96 28.72 -11.40
N ARG A 22 -2.39 29.16 -10.21
CA ARG A 22 -1.64 29.01 -8.98
C ARG A 22 -1.47 27.51 -8.80
N ALA A 23 -0.45 26.96 -9.44
CA ALA A 23 0.14 25.70 -9.04
C ALA A 23 0.52 25.92 -7.58
N ARG A 24 -0.38 25.53 -6.67
CA ARG A 24 0.02 25.23 -5.31
C ARG A 24 1.13 24.23 -5.52
N ARG A 25 2.38 24.67 -5.32
CA ARG A 25 3.42 23.78 -4.82
C ARG A 25 2.71 23.05 -3.68
N ARG A 26 2.28 21.81 -3.93
CA ARG A 26 2.02 20.90 -2.83
C ARG A 26 3.34 20.97 -2.10
N ALA A 27 3.35 21.66 -0.96
CA ALA A 27 4.37 21.43 0.03
C ALA A 27 4.58 19.93 0.04
N HIS A 28 5.84 19.48 0.02
CA HIS A 28 6.16 18.07 0.13
C HIS A 28 5.66 17.64 1.52
N ALA A 29 4.35 17.41 1.60
CA ALA A 29 3.66 16.98 2.77
C ALA A 29 4.20 15.58 2.93
N VAL A 30 4.98 15.37 3.99
CA VAL A 30 5.25 14.04 4.51
C VAL A 30 3.91 13.32 4.41
N PRO A 31 3.78 12.27 3.57
CA PRO A 31 2.50 11.66 3.37
C PRO A 31 1.99 11.28 4.75
N ALA A 32 0.75 11.68 5.04
CA ALA A 32 0.11 11.29 6.28
C ALA A 32 0.28 9.77 6.42
N ARG A 33 0.56 9.33 7.66
CA ARG A 33 0.76 7.93 8.02
C ARG A 33 -0.27 7.06 7.30
N GLY A 34 0.17 5.95 6.73
CA GLY A 34 -0.62 5.11 5.85
C GLY A 34 -0.72 3.69 6.38
N LEU A 35 -1.65 2.95 5.79
CA LEU A 35 -1.73 1.50 5.91
C LEU A 35 -0.92 0.87 4.78
N PHE A 36 -0.02 -0.04 5.12
CA PHE A 36 0.86 -0.70 4.17
C PHE A 36 0.71 -2.21 4.27
N LEU A 37 0.69 -2.88 3.14
CA LEU A 37 0.79 -4.33 3.02
C LEU A 37 2.24 -4.71 2.74
N VAL A 38 2.82 -5.48 3.66
CA VAL A 38 4.16 -6.06 3.55
C VAL A 38 4.00 -7.57 3.54
N ASN A 39 4.24 -8.21 2.39
CA ASN A 39 4.29 -9.66 2.32
C ASN A 39 5.68 -10.14 2.70
N VAL A 40 5.74 -11.03 3.69
CA VAL A 40 7.00 -11.51 4.27
C VAL A 40 7.06 -13.03 4.15
N LYS A 41 8.19 -13.53 3.67
CA LYS A 41 8.56 -14.94 3.75
C LYS A 41 9.28 -15.16 5.07
N VAL A 42 8.75 -16.08 5.87
CA VAL A 42 9.33 -16.45 7.15
C VAL A 42 9.67 -17.93 7.20
N GLY A 43 10.78 -18.24 7.86
CA GLY A 43 11.14 -19.59 8.28
C GLY A 43 10.62 -19.87 9.69
N ARG A 44 10.69 -21.14 10.09
CA ARG A 44 10.28 -21.58 11.44
C ARG A 44 11.02 -20.83 12.55
N GLY A 45 12.32 -20.57 12.36
CA GLY A 45 13.15 -20.01 13.42
C GLY A 45 13.02 -20.80 14.72
N CYS A 46 12.80 -20.08 15.82
CA CYS A 46 12.53 -20.64 17.15
C CYS A 46 11.02 -20.77 17.45
N SER A 47 10.15 -20.40 16.51
CA SER A 47 8.69 -20.48 16.67
C SER A 47 8.22 -21.94 16.61
N ASN A 48 7.42 -22.35 17.59
CA ASN A 48 6.74 -23.65 17.60
C ASN A 48 5.39 -23.64 16.88
N LYS A 49 5.02 -22.53 16.23
CA LYS A 49 3.71 -22.36 15.59
C LYS A 49 3.59 -23.05 14.23
N LEU A 50 4.71 -23.32 13.56
CA LEU A 50 4.73 -24.09 12.32
C LEU A 50 4.92 -25.57 12.64
N SER A 51 4.08 -26.42 12.04
CA SER A 51 4.25 -27.87 12.14
C SER A 51 5.61 -28.29 11.57
N SER A 52 6.16 -29.41 12.06
CA SER A 52 7.51 -29.86 11.71
C SER A 52 7.71 -30.19 10.23
N GLY A 53 6.62 -30.41 9.47
CA GLY A 53 6.66 -30.67 8.03
C GLY A 53 6.79 -29.40 7.17
N LEU A 54 6.51 -28.22 7.73
CA LEU A 54 6.58 -26.96 6.99
C LEU A 54 8.00 -26.37 7.04
N ALA A 55 8.48 -25.92 5.89
CA ALA A 55 9.74 -25.19 5.78
C ALA A 55 9.60 -23.73 6.24
N GLY A 56 8.41 -23.15 6.12
CA GLY A 56 8.14 -21.78 6.48
C GLY A 56 6.71 -21.37 6.17
N ALA A 57 6.45 -20.06 6.15
CA ALA A 57 5.18 -19.50 5.73
C ALA A 57 5.36 -18.17 4.98
N TYR A 58 4.36 -17.82 4.20
CA TYR A 58 4.14 -16.47 3.70
C TYR A 58 3.12 -15.77 4.59
N VAL A 59 3.41 -14.52 4.94
CA VAL A 59 2.58 -13.74 5.86
C VAL A 59 2.33 -12.36 5.26
N SER A 60 1.05 -12.00 5.14
CA SER A 60 0.64 -10.63 4.86
C SER A 60 0.63 -9.84 6.17
N ALA A 61 1.54 -8.88 6.30
CA ALA A 61 1.57 -7.94 7.42
C ALA A 61 0.96 -6.61 6.99
N TYR A 62 -0.11 -6.20 7.67
CA TYR A 62 -0.76 -4.91 7.48
C TYR A 62 -0.26 -3.95 8.56
N VAL A 63 0.39 -2.87 8.16
CA VAL A 63 1.15 -2.01 9.05
C VAL A 63 0.73 -0.56 8.91
N THR A 64 0.36 0.08 10.02
CA THR A 64 0.19 1.52 10.07
C THR A 64 1.55 2.18 10.36
N ALA A 65 2.07 2.96 9.41
CA ALA A 65 3.40 3.56 9.52
C ALA A 65 3.50 4.90 8.79
N ALA A 66 4.61 5.62 9.00
CA ALA A 66 4.89 6.87 8.27
C ALA A 66 5.18 6.62 6.77
N ASP A 67 5.90 5.55 6.47
CA ASP A 67 6.36 5.19 5.13
C ASP A 67 6.56 3.67 4.99
N ALA A 68 6.82 3.22 3.76
CA ALA A 68 6.97 1.81 3.41
C ALA A 68 8.19 1.15 4.08
N ASP A 69 9.28 1.90 4.30
CA ASP A 69 10.48 1.39 4.95
C ASP A 69 10.23 1.17 6.45
N ALA A 70 9.56 2.12 7.10
CA ALA A 70 9.11 1.99 8.48
C ALA A 70 8.13 0.82 8.63
N ALA A 71 7.18 0.66 7.70
CA ALA A 71 6.26 -0.48 7.69
C ALA A 71 7.01 -1.82 7.60
N THR A 72 7.98 -1.91 6.69
CA THR A 72 8.79 -3.12 6.50
C THR A 72 9.59 -3.46 7.75
N ARG A 73 10.29 -2.49 8.34
CA ARG A 73 11.05 -2.69 9.58
C ARG A 73 10.16 -3.15 10.73
N LEU A 74 8.98 -2.54 10.89
CA LEU A 74 8.03 -2.90 11.93
C LEU A 74 7.47 -4.32 11.74
N ALA A 75 7.11 -4.69 10.52
CA ALA A 75 6.64 -6.04 10.20
C ALA A 75 7.70 -7.10 10.56
N ILE A 76 8.95 -6.89 10.11
CA ILE A 76 10.07 -7.80 10.38
C ILE A 76 10.30 -7.92 11.89
N MET A 77 10.43 -6.78 12.59
CA MET A 77 10.64 -6.75 14.04
C MET A 77 9.54 -7.52 14.79
N LYS A 78 8.26 -7.33 14.41
CA LYS A 78 7.15 -8.02 15.07
C LYS A 78 7.15 -9.52 14.78
N LEU A 79 7.48 -9.95 13.55
CA LEU A 79 7.60 -11.38 13.22
C LEU A 79 8.76 -12.05 13.95
N THR A 80 9.94 -11.42 13.97
CA THR A 80 11.12 -11.98 14.66
C THR A 80 10.93 -12.00 16.17
N SER A 81 10.25 -11.01 16.76
CA SER A 81 9.87 -11.04 18.18
C SER A 81 8.94 -12.20 18.55
N LYS A 82 8.22 -12.77 17.57
CA LYS A 82 7.39 -13.97 17.73
C LYS A 82 8.17 -15.27 17.48
N GLY A 83 9.48 -15.19 17.26
CA GLY A 83 10.37 -16.33 17.06
C GLY A 83 10.50 -16.80 15.62
N PHE A 84 9.86 -16.13 14.65
CA PHE A 84 10.01 -16.47 13.23
C PHE A 84 11.36 -15.98 12.69
N GLU A 85 11.91 -16.71 11.74
CA GLU A 85 13.10 -16.29 11.01
C GLU A 85 12.67 -15.46 9.79
N PHE A 86 13.22 -14.26 9.62
CA PHE A 86 12.97 -13.48 8.41
C PHE A 86 13.82 -14.02 7.25
N LEU A 87 13.17 -14.42 6.16
CA LEU A 87 13.86 -14.93 4.97
C LEU A 87 13.83 -13.95 3.79
N GLY A 88 12.89 -13.01 3.79
CA GLY A 88 12.79 -11.97 2.76
C GLY A 88 11.40 -11.37 2.66
N THR A 89 11.29 -10.23 1.98
CA THR A 89 10.00 -9.71 1.52
C THR A 89 9.60 -10.39 0.21
N GLN A 90 8.30 -10.41 -0.09
CA GLN A 90 7.76 -10.96 -1.32
C GLN A 90 7.05 -9.85 -2.09
N GLY A 91 7.68 -9.40 -3.17
CA GLY A 91 7.15 -8.32 -4.00
C GLY A 91 7.28 -6.93 -3.35
N PRO A 92 6.68 -5.91 -3.99
CA PRO A 92 6.72 -4.54 -3.49
C PRO A 92 5.83 -4.36 -2.25
N VAL A 93 6.19 -3.40 -1.41
CA VAL A 93 5.31 -2.92 -0.33
C VAL A 93 4.25 -2.02 -0.93
N SER A 94 2.98 -2.37 -0.73
CA SER A 94 1.84 -1.64 -1.28
C SER A 94 1.17 -0.79 -0.21
N ARG A 95 0.77 0.43 -0.55
CA ARG A 95 -0.11 1.24 0.31
C ARG A 95 -1.56 0.87 0.02
N ILE A 96 -2.37 0.73 1.06
CA ILE A 96 -3.81 0.47 0.96
C ILE A 96 -4.53 1.70 1.52
N GLU A 97 -5.46 2.26 0.76
CA GLU A 97 -6.32 3.32 1.27
C GLU A 97 -7.35 2.71 2.25
N LEU A 98 -7.62 3.41 3.35
CA LEU A 98 -8.49 2.90 4.41
C LEU A 98 -9.90 2.57 3.91
N GLU A 99 -10.38 3.31 2.91
CA GLU A 99 -11.67 3.09 2.25
C GLU A 99 -11.72 1.80 1.43
N ASP A 100 -10.58 1.37 0.88
CA ASP A 100 -10.47 0.13 0.09
C ASP A 100 -10.31 -1.11 0.97
N TRP A 101 -10.10 -0.95 2.28
CA TRP A 101 -9.83 -2.05 3.20
C TRP A 101 -10.86 -3.19 3.15
N PRO A 102 -12.18 -2.92 3.24
CA PRO A 102 -13.17 -4.00 3.23
C PRO A 102 -13.13 -4.81 1.92
N GLN A 103 -12.94 -4.12 0.80
CA GLN A 103 -12.81 -4.77 -0.50
C GLN A 103 -11.51 -5.57 -0.60
N HIS A 104 -10.39 -5.03 -0.12
CA HIS A 104 -9.10 -5.72 -0.11
C HIS A 104 -9.17 -7.05 0.65
N ILE A 105 -9.77 -7.05 1.85
CA ILE A 105 -9.91 -8.27 2.65
C ILE A 105 -10.89 -9.25 2.01
N ALA A 106 -12.04 -8.79 1.51
CA ALA A 106 -12.99 -9.67 0.84
C ALA A 106 -12.41 -10.35 -0.42
N GLN A 107 -11.48 -9.70 -1.11
CA GLN A 107 -10.79 -10.27 -2.27
C GLN A 107 -9.62 -11.18 -1.89
N SER A 108 -8.87 -10.83 -0.84
CA SER A 108 -7.65 -11.54 -0.46
C SER A 108 -7.93 -12.73 0.45
N TRP A 109 -8.81 -12.55 1.43
CA TRP A 109 -9.05 -13.45 2.56
C TRP A 109 -10.53 -13.46 2.98
N PRO A 110 -11.45 -13.85 2.08
CA PRO A 110 -12.89 -13.79 2.36
C PRO A 110 -13.30 -14.60 3.60
N GLU A 111 -12.60 -15.70 3.88
CA GLU A 111 -12.88 -16.56 5.03
C GLU A 111 -12.38 -16.00 6.37
N PHE A 112 -11.57 -14.92 6.36
CA PHE A 112 -10.99 -14.30 7.56
C PHE A 112 -11.51 -12.87 7.81
N ILE A 113 -12.59 -12.45 7.13
CA ILE A 113 -13.14 -11.09 7.26
C ILE A 113 -13.44 -10.74 8.72
N ASP A 114 -14.01 -11.67 9.48
CA ASP A 114 -14.41 -11.45 10.88
C ASP A 114 -13.23 -11.51 11.87
N GLU A 115 -12.07 -12.04 11.45
CA GLU A 115 -10.86 -12.14 12.26
C GLU A 115 -9.91 -10.95 12.07
N LEU A 116 -10.14 -10.17 11.01
CA LEU A 116 -9.33 -9.02 10.64
C LEU A 116 -9.97 -7.71 11.12
N PRO A 117 -9.17 -6.68 11.42
CA PRO A 117 -9.68 -5.45 12.00
C PRO A 117 -10.67 -4.78 11.04
N GLN A 118 -11.70 -4.17 11.60
CA GLN A 118 -12.63 -3.37 10.80
C GLN A 118 -12.01 -2.03 10.41
N GLN A 119 -12.56 -1.38 9.37
CA GLN A 119 -12.07 -0.09 8.88
C GLN A 119 -11.99 0.97 9.99
N GLY A 120 -12.97 1.02 10.90
CA GLY A 120 -12.96 1.96 12.04
C GLY A 120 -11.82 1.73 13.03
N GLU A 121 -11.44 0.47 13.24
CA GLU A 121 -10.31 0.11 14.11
C GLU A 121 -8.98 0.48 13.47
N LEU A 122 -8.85 0.28 12.16
CA LEU A 122 -7.67 0.73 11.40
C LEU A 122 -7.57 2.26 11.37
N ALA A 123 -8.68 2.96 11.23
CA ALA A 123 -8.71 4.43 11.29
C ALA A 123 -8.25 4.93 12.66
N ALA A 124 -8.63 4.26 13.76
CA ALA A 124 -8.12 4.57 15.09
C ALA A 124 -6.62 4.25 15.23
N ALA A 125 -6.17 3.15 14.60
CA ALA A 125 -4.78 2.69 14.64
C ALA A 125 -3.82 3.50 13.77
N ILE A 126 -4.30 4.26 12.77
CA ILE A 126 -3.44 5.00 11.81
C ILE A 126 -2.49 6.00 12.49
N SER A 127 -2.92 6.54 13.64
CA SER A 127 -2.15 7.46 14.47
C SER A 127 -1.00 6.80 15.23
N LYS A 128 -0.95 5.46 15.25
CA LYS A 128 0.02 4.64 16.00
C LYS A 128 0.76 3.69 15.07
N ASP A 129 1.93 3.21 15.49
CA ASP A 129 2.67 2.14 14.80
C ASP A 129 2.05 0.79 15.20
N THR A 130 1.15 0.26 14.38
CA THR A 130 0.41 -0.98 14.65
C THR A 130 0.65 -1.98 13.54
N VAL A 131 0.73 -3.26 13.89
CA VAL A 131 0.91 -4.36 12.94
C VAL A 131 -0.18 -5.39 13.18
N PHE A 132 -0.91 -5.71 12.12
CA PHE A 132 -1.87 -6.79 12.06
C PHE A 132 -1.35 -7.85 11.09
N PHE A 133 -1.52 -9.12 11.44
CA PHE A 133 -1.12 -10.21 10.57
C PHE A 133 -2.36 -10.84 9.96
N GLY A 134 -2.36 -10.98 8.65
CA GLY A 134 -3.25 -11.89 7.96
C GLY A 134 -2.86 -13.35 8.20
N PRO A 135 -3.53 -14.28 7.50
CA PRO A 135 -3.26 -15.70 7.58
C PRO A 135 -1.80 -16.05 7.27
N PHE A 136 -1.29 -17.08 7.94
CA PHE A 136 0.03 -17.64 7.69
C PHE A 136 -0.13 -18.78 6.69
N VAL A 137 0.34 -18.59 5.47
CA VAL A 137 0.26 -19.60 4.41
C VAL A 137 1.54 -20.44 4.43
N GLY A 138 1.46 -21.62 5.03
CA GLY A 138 2.59 -22.54 5.14
C GLY A 138 3.07 -23.06 3.78
N TYR A 139 4.38 -23.31 3.65
CA TYR A 139 4.94 -24.04 2.52
C TYR A 139 5.87 -25.15 3.00
N GLU A 140 5.91 -26.24 2.24
CA GLU A 140 6.77 -27.39 2.51
C GLU A 140 8.16 -27.21 1.91
N ARG A 141 9.12 -28.01 2.39
CA ARG A 141 10.42 -28.09 1.73
C ARG A 141 10.22 -28.89 0.44
N SER A 142 10.48 -28.29 -0.71
CA SER A 142 10.59 -29.06 -1.95
C SER A 142 11.69 -30.11 -1.73
N ALA A 143 11.32 -31.38 -1.91
CA ALA A 143 12.23 -32.52 -1.76
C ALA A 143 13.39 -32.45 -2.77
#